data_AF-A0AA91ZUX0-F1
#
_entry.id   AF-A0AA91ZUX0-F1
#
_cell.length_a   1.000
_cell.length_b   1.000
_cell.length_c   1.000
_cell.angle_alpha   90.00
_cell.angle_beta   90.00
_cell.angle_gamma   90.00
#
_symmetry.space_group_name_H-M   'P 1'
#
loop_
_entity.id
_entity.type
_entity.pdbx_description
1 polymer ?
#
loop_
_entity_poly.entity_id
_entity_poly.type
_entity_poly.pdbx_seq_one_letter_code
_entity_poly.pdbx_strand_id
1 'polypeptide(L)' 'MQERKNIQLRYKAQLLLKKESALYMYQNEQMRSKEEKVDSTVYYTYWKGEEVCTTWRDVKQRRMEQCRHAKK' A
#
# COMPACT_ATOMS: atom_id res chain seq x y z
N MET A 1 5.94 -16.57 -15.28
CA MET A 1 4.53 -16.10 -15.25
C MET A 1 4.11 -15.60 -13.86
N GLN A 2 4.23 -16.40 -12.80
CA GLN A 2 3.82 -15.99 -11.43
C GLN A 2 4.69 -14.90 -10.81
N GLU A 3 6.02 -14.94 -11.01
CA GLU A 3 6.93 -13.92 -10.47
C GLU A 3 6.65 -12.53 -11.03
N ARG A 4 6.38 -12.41 -12.33
CA ARG A 4 6.01 -11.13 -12.97
C ARG A 4 4.74 -10.53 -12.34
N LYS A 5 3.74 -11.36 -12.05
CA LYS A 5 2.52 -10.91 -11.33
C LYS A 5 2.86 -10.41 -9.93
N ASN A 6 3.71 -11.13 -9.19
CA ASN A 6 4.15 -10.68 -7.86
C ASN A 6 4.93 -9.35 -7.89
N ILE A 7 5.75 -9.13 -8.92
CA ILE A 7 6.45 -7.84 -9.13
C ILE A 7 5.43 -6.73 -9.39
N GLN A 8 4.43 -6.96 -10.24
CA GLN A 8 3.35 -6.00 -10.50
C GLN A 8 2.55 -5.68 -9.23
N LEU A 9 2.22 -6.69 -8.41
CA LEU A 9 1.50 -6.50 -7.16
C LEU A 9 2.29 -5.63 -6.16
N ARG A 10 3.60 -5.88 -6.04
CA ARG A 10 4.51 -5.05 -5.21
C ARG A 10 4.61 -3.63 -5.74
N TYR A 11 4.75 -3.45 -7.05
CA TYR A 11 4.82 -2.13 -7.66
C TYR A 11 3.56 -1.31 -7.38
N LYS A 12 2.38 -1.93 -7.48
CA LYS A 12 1.10 -1.29 -7.12
C LYS A 12 1.03 -0.92 -5.64
N ALA A 13 1.43 -1.81 -4.73
CA ALA A 13 1.51 -1.48 -3.31
C ALA A 13 2.38 -0.24 -3.07
N GLN A 14 3.53 -0.17 -3.74
CA GLN A 14 4.43 0.98 -3.64
C GLN A 14 3.82 2.28 -4.18
N LEU A 15 3.02 2.22 -5.24
CA LEU A 15 2.28 3.38 -5.75
C LEU A 15 1.21 3.86 -4.76
N LEU A 16 0.48 2.95 -4.12
CA LEU A 16 -0.49 3.29 -3.09
C LEU A 16 0.17 3.98 -1.90
N LEU A 17 1.29 3.43 -1.42
CA LEU A 17 2.09 4.03 -0.35
C LEU A 17 2.60 5.42 -0.72
N LYS A 18 3.07 5.61 -1.96
CA LYS A 18 3.49 6.92 -2.50
C LYS A 18 2.35 7.92 -2.44
N LYS A 19 1.18 7.53 -2.95
CA LYS A 19 -0.03 8.37 -2.99
C LYS A 19 -0.43 8.80 -1.58
N GLU A 20 -0.59 7.85 -0.66
CA GLU A 20 -0.99 8.17 0.72
C GLU A 20 0.02 9.03 1.46
N SER A 21 1.32 8.74 1.31
CA SER A 21 2.35 9.58 1.92
C SER A 21 2.31 11.02 1.39
N ALA A 22 2.06 11.20 0.08
CA ALA A 22 1.95 12.52 -0.52
C ALA A 22 0.68 13.25 -0.09
N LEU A 23 -0.45 12.56 0.03
CA LEU A 23 -1.70 13.14 0.53
C LEU A 23 -1.55 13.61 1.98
N TYR A 24 -0.92 12.79 2.83
CA TYR A 24 -0.62 13.17 4.20
C TYR A 24 0.33 14.38 4.29
N MET A 25 1.44 14.36 3.53
CA MET A 25 2.44 15.44 3.54
C MET A 25 1.90 16.76 2.98
N TYR A 26 1.24 16.73 1.82
CA TYR A 26 0.91 17.94 1.07
C TYR A 26 -0.55 18.39 1.20
N GLN A 27 -1.48 17.48 1.49
CA GLN A 27 -2.91 17.80 1.59
C GLN A 27 -3.44 17.77 3.04
N ASN A 28 -2.56 17.57 4.03
CA ASN A 28 -2.93 17.45 5.45
C ASN A 28 -4.06 16.44 5.69
N GLU A 29 -4.15 15.41 4.85
CA GLU A 29 -5.21 14.43 4.97
C GLU A 29 -5.03 13.61 6.26
N GLN A 30 -6.13 13.27 6.92
CA GLN A 30 -6.07 12.50 8.16
C GLN A 30 -5.52 11.09 7.88
N MET A 31 -4.70 10.59 8.81
CA MET A 31 -4.22 9.21 8.81
C MET A 31 -5.39 8.23 8.92
N ARG A 32 -5.95 7.81 7.79
CA ARG A 32 -7.08 6.89 7.72
C ARG A 32 -6.66 5.56 7.12
N SER A 33 -7.26 4.48 7.62
CA SER A 33 -7.18 3.20 6.93
C SER A 33 -8.14 3.18 5.75
N LYS A 34 -7.73 2.52 4.68
CA LYS A 34 -8.53 2.38 3.47
C LYS A 34 -8.29 1.04 2.81
N GLU A 35 -9.33 0.52 2.19
CA GLU A 35 -9.27 -0.64 1.33
C GLU A 35 -9.39 -0.17 -0.13
N GLU A 36 -8.47 -0.63 -0.97
CA GLU A 36 -8.49 -0.32 -2.40
C GLU A 36 -8.37 -1.62 -3.22
N LYS A 37 -9.32 -1.83 -4.14
CA LYS A 37 -9.33 -3.00 -5.01
C LYS A 37 -8.73 -2.63 -6.37
N VAL A 38 -7.61 -3.26 -6.72
CA VAL A 38 -6.89 -3.03 -7.98
C VAL A 38 -6.66 -4.36 -8.69
N ASP A 39 -7.16 -4.50 -9.92
CA ASP A 39 -7.08 -5.72 -10.74
C ASP A 39 -7.39 -6.99 -9.94
N SER A 40 -8.54 -6.99 -9.26
CA SER A 40 -9.03 -8.08 -8.41
C SER A 40 -8.19 -8.39 -7.17
N THR A 41 -7.15 -7.62 -6.89
CA THR A 41 -6.38 -7.71 -5.64
C THR A 41 -6.83 -6.62 -4.67
N VAL A 42 -7.10 -7.01 -3.43
CA VAL A 42 -7.43 -6.08 -2.36
C VAL A 42 -6.16 -5.64 -1.66
N TYR A 43 -5.96 -4.33 -1.60
CA TYR A 43 -4.90 -3.67 -0.85
C TYR A 43 -5.51 -2.99 0.36
N TYR A 44 -5.00 -3.29 1.54
CA TYR A 44 -5.43 -2.63 2.76
C TYR A 44 -4.30 -1.73 3.25
N THR A 45 -4.52 -0.43 3.18
CA THR A 45 -3.58 0.61 3.62
C THR A 45 -3.99 1.13 4.99
N TYR A 46 -3.05 1.28 5.91
CA TYR A 46 -3.28 1.78 7.26
C TYR A 46 -2.05 2.52 7.77
N TRP A 47 -2.25 3.34 8.79
CA TRP A 47 -1.20 4.11 9.43
C TRP A 47 -0.76 3.44 10.73
N LYS A 48 0.55 3.51 11.00
CA LYS A 48 1.20 3.03 12.22
C LYS A 48 2.14 4.14 12.70
N GLY A 49 1.61 5.11 13.45
CA GLY A 49 2.35 6.32 13.79
C GLY A 49 2.68 7.12 12.54
N GLU A 50 3.97 7.41 12.31
CA GLU A 50 4.46 8.14 11.13
C GLU A 50 4.71 7.26 9.90
N GLU A 51 4.35 5.98 9.96
CA GLU A 51 4.48 5.05 8.85
C GLU A 51 3.13 4.73 8.24
N VAL A 52 3.05 4.74 6.90
CA VAL A 52 1.92 4.17 6.17
C VAL A 52 2.31 2.79 5.68
N CYS A 53 1.46 1.80 5.94
CA CYS A 53 1.67 0.41 5.58
C CYS A 53 0.54 -0.07 4.68
N THR A 54 0.86 -0.91 3.70
CA THR A 54 -0.11 -1.53 2.80
C THR A 54 0.09 -3.03 2.81
N THR A 55 -1.00 -3.76 2.95
CA THR A 55 -1.01 -5.23 2.93
C THR A 55 -1.83 -5.75 1.76
N TRP A 56 -1.42 -6.87 1.19
CA TRP A 56 -2.13 -7.55 0.10
C TRP A 56 -1.84 -9.04 0.13
N ARG A 57 -2.57 -9.82 -0.68
CA ARG A 57 -2.25 -11.23 -0.90
C ARG A 57 -1.49 -11.41 -2.22
N ASP A 58 -0.38 -12.12 -2.18
CA ASP A 58 0.36 -12.47 -3.40
C ASP A 58 -0.34 -13.58 -4.19
N VAL A 59 0.22 -13.97 -5.34
CA VAL A 59 -0.36 -15.05 -6.17
C VAL A 59 -0.41 -16.42 -5.47
N LYS A 60 0.36 -16.61 -4.39
CA LYS A 60 0.37 -17.81 -3.55
C LYS A 60 -0.50 -17.64 -2.30
N GLN A 61 -1.36 -16.62 -2.26
CA GLN A 61 -2.24 -16.27 -1.13
C GLN A 61 -1.48 -15.92 0.16
N ARG A 62 -0.19 -15.60 0.07
CA ARG A 62 0.60 -15.16 1.22
C ARG A 62 0.29 -13.70 1.50
N ARG A 63 0.05 -13.37 2.77
CA ARG A 63 -0.08 -11.99 3.20
C ARG A 63 1.29 -11.32 3.09
N MET A 64 1.34 -10.28 2.28
CA MET A 64 2.49 -9.41 2.12
C MET A 64 2.18 -8.08 2.79
N GLU A 65 3.22 -7.42 3.27
CA GLU A 65 3.16 -6.11 3.89
C GLU A 65 4.33 -5.27 3.36
N GLN A 66 4.06 -3.99 3.12
CA GLN A 66 5.09 -3.02 2.82
C GLN A 66 4.74 -1.70 3.49
N CYS A 67 5.71 -1.12 4.17
CA CYS A 67 5.57 0.15 4.87
C CYS A 67 6.46 1.22 4.24
N ARG A 68 6.06 2.47 4.44
CA ARG A 68 6.80 3.65 4.05
C ARG A 68 6.67 4.70 5.13
N HIS A 69 7.79 5.28 5.53
CA HIS A 69 7.81 6.42 6.43
C HIS A 69 7.30 7.68 5.73
N ALA A 70 6.38 8.40 6.39
CA ALA A 70 5.83 9.65 5.93
C ALA A 70 6.09 10.72 6.99
N LYS A 71 7.23 11.40 6.88
CA LYS A 71 7.53 12.60 7.68
C LYS A 71 6.87 13.82 7.08
N LYS A 72 6.18 14.58 7.91
CA LYS A 72 5.62 15.87 7.54
C LYS A 72 6.70 16.95 7.47
#